data_AF-A0A9E3HAS3-F1
#
_entry.id   AF-A0A9E3HAS3-F1
#
_cell.length_a   1.000
_cell.length_b   1.000
_cell.length_c   1.000
_cell.angle_alpha   90.00
_cell.angle_beta   90.00
_cell.angle_gamma   90.00
#
_symmetry.space_group_name_H-M   'P 1'
#
loop_
_entity.id
_entity.type
_entity.pdbx_description
1 polymer ?
#
loop_
_entity_poly.entity_id
_entity_poly.type
_entity_poly.pdbx_seq_one_letter_code
_entity_poly.pdbx_strand_id
1 'polypeptide(L)' 'MLIYKRISYVQIGDEYQTYIHPVYGESFLRYKLLKNKNELEDALHKCQQAGWAVINATNLIAKMNSFTRKRPYH' A
#
# COMPACT_ATOMS: atom_id res chain seq x y z
N MET A 1 -2.66 -16.20 15.73
CA MET A 1 -3.31 -16.05 14.41
C MET A 1 -3.16 -14.59 13.99
N LEU A 2 -2.42 -14.31 12.91
CA LEU A 2 -2.24 -12.94 12.42
C LEU A 2 -3.50 -12.53 11.66
N ILE A 3 -4.22 -11.57 12.22
CA ILE A 3 -5.39 -10.99 11.56
C ILE A 3 -4.89 -9.79 10.78
N TYR A 4 -5.11 -9.80 9.47
CA TYR A 4 -4.87 -8.66 8.60
C TYR A 4 -6.24 -8.01 8.33
N LYS A 5 -6.38 -6.70 8.56
CA LYS A 5 -7.63 -5.97 8.28
C LYS A 5 -7.40 -4.69 7.48
N ARG A 6 -6.18 -4.45 7.01
CA ARG A 6 -5.86 -3.22 6.29
C ARG A 6 -4.86 -3.46 5.18
N ILE A 7 -5.16 -2.90 4.02
CA ILE A 7 -4.27 -2.84 2.87
C ILE A 7 -4.08 -1.38 2.45
N SER A 8 -2.84 -1.02 2.18
CA SER A 8 -2.48 0.27 1.58
C SER A 8 -1.86 0.01 0.21
N TYR A 9 -2.04 0.90 -0.75
CA TYR A 9 -1.37 0.78 -2.04
C TYR A 9 -0.80 2.12 -2.53
N VAL A 10 0.24 2.04 -3.35
CA VAL A 10 0.97 3.17 -3.92
C VAL A 10 1.18 2.90 -5.40
N GLN A 11 0.81 3.85 -6.25
CA GLN A 11 1.13 3.81 -7.67
C GLN A 11 2.57 4.27 -7.91
N ILE A 12 3.32 3.48 -8.68
CA ILE A 12 4.70 3.74 -9.09
C ILE A 12 4.76 3.60 -10.61
N GLY A 13 4.59 4.71 -11.32
CA GLY A 13 4.41 4.69 -12.78
C GLY A 13 3.13 3.94 -13.17
N ASP A 14 3.29 2.86 -13.94
CA ASP A 14 2.19 1.98 -14.36
C ASP A 14 1.94 0.82 -13.38
N GLU A 15 2.84 0.61 -12.41
CA GLU A 15 2.78 -0.48 -11.43
C GLU A 15 2.17 -0.01 -10.09
N TYR A 16 1.71 -0.98 -9.29
CA TYR A 16 1.07 -0.73 -8.00
C TYR A 16 1.70 -1.57 -6.91
N GLN A 17 2.32 -0.91 -5.94
CA GLN A 17 2.86 -1.56 -4.76
C GLN A 17 1.80 -1.61 -3.66
N THR A 18 1.45 -2.79 -3.20
CA THR A 18 0.50 -3.00 -2.09
C THR A 18 1.22 -3.37 -0.80
N TYR A 19 0.64 -3.01 0.33
CA TYR A 19 1.15 -3.22 1.68
C TYR A 19 0.02 -3.70 2.59
N ILE A 20 0.16 -4.90 3.14
CA ILE A 20 -0.83 -5.53 4.01
C ILE A 20 -0.37 -5.40 5.45
N HIS A 21 -1.18 -4.74 6.26
CA HIS A 21 -0.88 -4.43 7.65
C HIS A 21 -1.55 -5.44 8.59
N PRO A 22 -0.80 -6.06 9.51
CA PRO A 22 -1.37 -6.84 10.60
C PRO A 22 -2.12 -5.91 11.57
N VAL A 23 -3.19 -6.42 12.19
CA VAL A 23 -4.00 -5.67 13.18
C VAL A 23 -3.30 -5.57 14.53
N TYR A 24 -2.55 -6.62 14.90
CA TYR A 24 -1.83 -6.69 16.17
C TYR A 24 -0.44 -7.30 15.97
N GLY A 25 0.53 -6.78 16.73
CA GLY A 25 1.89 -7.31 16.86
C GLY A 25 2.92 -6.67 15.93
N GLU A 26 4.19 -6.71 16.36
CA GLU A 26 5.42 -6.43 15.59
C GLU A 26 5.61 -7.45 14.44
N SER A 27 4.60 -7.60 13.60
CA SER A 27 4.64 -8.53 12.47
C SER A 27 5.03 -7.80 11.19
N PHE A 28 5.75 -8.54 10.35
CA PHE A 28 6.23 -8.05 9.07
C PHE A 28 5.08 -7.56 8.19
N LEU A 29 5.24 -6.33 7.69
CA LEU A 29 4.42 -5.78 6.63
C LEU A 29 4.61 -6.65 5.40
N ARG A 30 3.54 -7.29 4.92
CA ARG A 30 3.62 -7.99 3.63
C ARG A 30 3.46 -6.98 2.52
N TYR A 31 4.26 -7.10 1.48
CA TYR A 31 4.11 -6.27 0.30
C TYR A 31 4.03 -7.12 -0.95
N LYS A 32 3.35 -6.61 -1.96
CA LYS A 32 3.27 -7.24 -3.28
C LYS A 32 3.21 -6.15 -4.36
N LEU A 33 4.07 -6.30 -5.37
CA LEU A 33 4.03 -5.49 -6.57
C LEU A 33 3.02 -6.09 -7.56
N LEU A 34 2.10 -5.28 -8.03
CA LEU A 34 1.10 -5.61 -9.04
C LEU A 34 1.45 -4.83 -10.30
N LYS A 35 1.48 -5.50 -11.44
CA LYS A 35 1.98 -4.87 -12.68
C LYS A 35 0.91 -4.07 -13.40
N ASN A 36 -0.36 -4.42 -13.18
CA ASN A 36 -1.48 -3.85 -13.90
C ASN A 36 -2.57 -3.36 -12.95
N LYS A 37 -3.35 -2.38 -13.42
CA LYS A 37 -4.51 -1.85 -12.67
C LYS A 37 -5.57 -2.91 -12.41
N ASN A 38 -5.83 -3.81 -13.36
CA ASN A 38 -6.82 -4.89 -13.17
C ASN A 38 -6.46 -5.82 -12.00
N GLU A 39 -5.19 -6.13 -11.81
CA GLU A 39 -4.74 -6.96 -10.68
C GLU A 39 -4.94 -6.23 -9.35
N LEU A 40 -4.73 -4.91 -9.34
CA LEU A 40 -5.03 -4.08 -8.18
C LEU A 40 -6.52 -4.08 -7.88
N GLU A 41 -7.38 -3.83 -8.86
CA GLU A 41 -8.82 -3.78 -8.66
C GLU A 41 -9.39 -5.11 -8.14
N ASP A 42 -8.93 -6.23 -8.69
CA ASP A 42 -9.26 -7.57 -8.19
C ASP A 42 -8.82 -7.77 -6.73
N ALA A 43 -7.58 -7.37 -6.39
CA ALA A 43 -7.06 -7.47 -5.03
C ALA A 43 -7.84 -6.59 -4.05
N LEU A 44 -8.14 -5.35 -4.43
CA LEU A 44 -8.93 -4.42 -3.62
C LEU A 44 -10.35 -4.93 -3.39
N HIS A 45 -10.98 -5.46 -4.43
CA HIS A 45 -12.33 -6.03 -4.33
C HIS A 45 -12.36 -7.22 -3.34
N LYS A 46 -11.40 -8.15 -3.45
CA LYS A 46 -11.25 -9.26 -2.50
C LYS A 46 -11.04 -8.78 -1.06
N CYS A 47 -10.22 -7.76 -0.87
CA CYS A 47 -10.00 -7.15 0.45
C CYS A 47 -11.27 -6.49 1.00
N GLN A 48 -12.03 -5.77 0.17
CA GLN A 48 -13.30 -5.16 0.57
C GLN A 48 -14.35 -6.22 0.94
N GLN A 49 -14.47 -7.30 0.16
CA GLN A 49 -15.36 -8.42 0.46
C GLN A 49 -14.99 -9.12 1.78
N ALA A 50 -13.69 -9.19 2.09
CA ALA A 50 -13.20 -9.69 3.38
C ALA A 50 -13.36 -8.69 4.54
N GLY A 51 -13.89 -7.49 4.30
CA GLY A 51 -14.09 -6.44 5.31
C GLY A 51 -12.82 -5.68 5.70
N TRP A 52 -11.81 -5.65 4.83
CA TRP A 52 -10.55 -4.95 5.10
C TRP A 52 -10.65 -3.47 4.73
N ALA A 53 -10.02 -2.62 5.53
CA ALA A 53 -9.84 -1.22 5.21
C ALA A 53 -8.83 -1.05 4.05
N VAL A 54 -9.23 -0.35 3.00
CA VAL A 54 -8.40 -0.05 1.84
C VAL A 54 -7.96 1.41 1.88
N ILE A 55 -6.65 1.66 1.73
CA ILE A 55 -6.07 3.01 1.75
C ILE A 55 -5.25 3.26 0.49
N ASN A 56 -5.57 4.33 -0.24
CA ASN A 56 -4.70 4.84 -1.30
C ASN A 56 -3.64 5.77 -0.69
N ALA A 57 -2.39 5.33 -0.65
CA ALA A 57 -1.28 6.10 -0.09
C ALA A 57 -0.48 6.87 -1.16
N THR A 58 -0.86 6.78 -2.45
CA THR A 58 -0.12 7.35 -3.58
C THR A 58 0.20 8.84 -3.40
N ASN A 59 -0.82 9.65 -3.09
CA ASN A 59 -0.65 11.10 -2.93
C ASN A 59 0.21 11.45 -1.72
N LEU A 60 0.09 10.69 -0.63
CA LEU A 60 0.88 10.89 0.58
C LEU A 60 2.36 10.62 0.30
N ILE A 61 2.66 9.50 -0.35
CA ILE A 61 4.05 9.14 -0.70
C ILE A 61 4.64 10.11 -1.71
N ALA A 62 3.87 10.54 -2.72
CA ALA A 62 4.31 11.57 -3.66
C ALA A 62 4.67 12.88 -2.93
N LYS A 63 3.84 13.31 -1.97
CA LYS A 63 4.09 14.48 -1.14
C LYS A 63 5.34 14.30 -0.26
N MET A 64 5.51 13.15 0.39
CA MET A 64 6.69 12.86 1.21
C MET A 64 7.97 12.86 0.38
N ASN A 65 7.98 12.22 -0.79
CA ASN A 65 9.12 12.21 -1.71
C ASN A 65 9.47 13.62 -2.21
N SER A 66 8.47 14.47 -2.43
CA SER A 66 8.68 15.89 -2.75
C SER A 66 9.41 16.64 -1.62
N PHE A 67 9.15 16.34 -0.35
CA PHE A 67 9.86 16.95 0.77
C PHE A 67 11.28 16.40 0.92
N THR A 68 11.47 15.09 0.74
CA THR A 68 12.79 14.45 0.82
C THR A 68 13.74 15.00 -0.26
N ARG A 69 13.25 15.18 -1.50
CA ARG A 69 14.05 15.79 -2.59
C ARG A 69 14.48 17.24 -2.32
N LYS A 70 13.80 17.96 -1.43
CA LYS A 70 14.11 19.35 -1.08
C LYS A 70 15.13 19.48 0.07
N ARG A 71 15.54 18.37 0.69
CA ARG A 71 16.61 18.38 1.69
C ARG A 71 17.91 18.01 0.98
N PRO A 72 18.82 18.96 0.69
CA PRO A 72 20.19 18.58 0.40
C PRO A 72 20.71 17.78 1.60
N TYR A 73 21.28 16.61 1.35
CA TYR A 73 22.04 15.90 2.36
C TYR A 73 23.21 16.83 2.72
N HIS A 74 23.16 17.42 3.91
CA HIS A 74 24.15 18.35 4.42
C HIS A 74 25.09 17.64 5.40
#